data_AF-H1S8X4-F1
#
_entry.id   AF-H1S8X4-F1
#
_cell.length_a   1.000
_cell.length_b   1.000
_cell.length_c   1.000
_cell.angle_alpha   90.00
_cell.angle_beta   90.00
_cell.angle_gamma   90.00
#
_symmetry.space_group_name_H-M   'P 1'
#
loop_
_entity.id
_entity.type
_entity.pdbx_description
1 polymer ?
#
loop_
_entity_poly.entity_id
_entity_poly.type
_entity_poly.pdbx_seq_one_letter_code
_entity_poly.pdbx_strand_id
1 'polypeptide(L)'
;MESVTRFEDLERIFTWREWRKVSNRLTLQYDRKLYLTTDQPERRPLIHRYIEVAEYPDGRIELWADGASLPYALYDRLSEINQGTVVENKRLGHVLEIAQRVQAQRENRRILATPSRTLTGQKPRQRPEQATPGTKPQRQLNAEDLRRAIDELAQPPHPVDTLPPQASSTALRKQPGKRRKRIKTSLH
;
A
#
# COMPACT_ATOMS: atom_id res chain seq x y z
N MET A 1 50.29 22.70 -21.08
CA MET A 1 51.17 22.07 -20.08
C MET A 1 50.26 21.70 -18.91
N GLU A 2 49.48 20.62 -19.07
CA GLU A 2 48.52 20.15 -18.05
C GLU A 2 49.23 19.13 -17.17
N SER A 3 49.51 19.52 -15.93
CA SER A 3 49.96 18.62 -14.90
C SER A 3 48.79 17.74 -14.44
N VAL A 4 48.55 16.64 -15.15
CA VAL A 4 47.71 15.54 -14.63
C VAL A 4 48.46 14.93 -13.47
N THR A 5 47.93 15.10 -12.26
CA THR A 5 48.62 14.70 -11.05
C THR A 5 48.61 13.17 -10.91
N ARG A 6 49.79 12.58 -10.82
CA ARG A 6 50.07 11.13 -10.75
C ARG A 6 49.35 10.37 -9.61
N PHE A 7 48.68 11.09 -8.71
CA PHE A 7 47.89 10.57 -7.60
C PHE A 7 46.41 10.36 -7.96
N GLU A 8 45.86 11.08 -8.94
CA GLU A 8 44.47 10.91 -9.41
C GLU A 8 44.25 9.51 -10.03
N ASP A 9 45.29 8.89 -10.56
CA ASP A 9 45.21 7.54 -11.13
C ASP A 9 45.11 6.44 -10.07
N LEU A 10 45.69 6.61 -8.87
CA LEU A 10 45.68 5.57 -7.83
C LEU A 10 44.31 5.48 -7.15
N GLU A 11 43.73 6.62 -6.78
CA GLU A 11 42.37 6.68 -6.25
C GLU A 11 41.39 6.00 -7.21
N ARG A 12 41.52 6.28 -8.51
CA ARG A 12 40.71 5.66 -9.56
C ARG A 12 40.89 4.14 -9.68
N ILE A 13 42.11 3.63 -9.46
CA ILE A 13 42.39 2.18 -9.52
C ILE A 13 41.73 1.42 -8.37
N PHE A 14 41.64 2.02 -7.18
CA PHE A 14 41.06 1.39 -5.98
C PHE A 14 39.56 1.68 -5.78
N THR A 15 38.93 2.31 -6.75
CA THR A 15 37.50 2.68 -6.71
C THR A 15 36.63 1.51 -7.18
N TRP A 16 35.46 1.32 -6.56
CA TRP A 16 34.48 0.33 -7.04
C TRP A 16 33.84 0.82 -8.33
N ARG A 17 33.83 -0.02 -9.37
CA ARG A 17 33.39 0.37 -10.72
C ARG A 17 32.29 -0.56 -11.20
N GLU A 18 31.16 0.01 -11.60
CA GLU A 18 30.05 -0.75 -12.16
C GLU A 18 29.54 -0.13 -13.47
N TRP A 19 29.32 -0.96 -14.48
CA TRP A 19 28.74 -0.51 -15.74
C TRP A 19 27.22 -0.46 -15.65
N ARG A 20 26.64 0.72 -15.89
CA ARG A 20 25.19 0.94 -15.88
C ARG A 20 24.71 1.47 -17.23
N LYS A 21 23.58 0.94 -17.68
CA LYS A 21 22.93 1.40 -18.91
C LYS A 21 22.18 2.71 -18.65
N VAL A 22 22.45 3.70 -19.47
CA VAL A 22 21.75 4.99 -19.45
C VAL A 22 20.37 4.85 -20.09
N SER A 23 19.35 5.41 -19.44
CA SER A 23 17.98 5.42 -19.94
C SER A 23 17.80 6.44 -21.08
N ASN A 24 16.63 6.42 -21.73
CA ASN A 24 16.26 7.41 -22.74
C ASN A 24 16.26 8.86 -22.19
N ARG A 25 16.06 9.03 -20.88
CA ARG A 25 16.06 10.35 -20.22
C ARG A 25 17.41 10.75 -19.63
N LEU A 26 18.50 10.11 -20.06
CA LEU A 26 19.84 10.32 -19.50
C LEU A 26 19.89 10.08 -17.98
N THR A 27 19.11 9.10 -17.49
CA THR A 27 19.13 8.68 -16.09
C THR A 27 19.74 7.29 -15.94
N LEU A 28 20.41 7.05 -14.83
CA LEU A 28 20.82 5.71 -14.41
C LEU A 28 20.47 5.48 -12.95
N GLN A 29 20.27 4.21 -12.59
CA GLN A 29 20.00 3.82 -11.21
C GLN A 29 21.21 3.07 -10.66
N TYR A 30 21.68 3.52 -9.50
CA TYR A 30 22.78 2.93 -8.76
C TYR A 30 22.49 3.05 -7.26
N ASP A 31 22.70 1.98 -6.50
CA ASP A 31 22.38 1.91 -5.07
C ASP A 31 21.04 2.56 -4.66
N ARG A 32 19.96 2.18 -5.35
CA ARG A 32 18.58 2.71 -5.16
C ARG A 32 18.38 4.21 -5.42
N LYS A 33 19.45 4.97 -5.68
CA LYS A 33 19.40 6.38 -6.07
C LYS A 33 19.34 6.50 -7.59
N LEU A 34 18.66 7.53 -8.07
CA LEU A 34 18.60 7.84 -9.50
C LEU A 34 19.53 9.01 -9.79
N TYR A 35 20.49 8.80 -10.66
CA TYR A 35 21.42 9.83 -11.12
C TYR A 35 20.91 10.35 -12.47
N LEU A 36 20.70 11.66 -12.55
CA LEU A 36 20.23 12.36 -13.74
C LEU A 36 21.38 13.15 -14.34
N THR A 37 21.73 12.86 -15.59
CA THR A 37 22.69 13.65 -16.35
C THR A 37 21.94 14.73 -17.12
N THR A 38 22.44 15.97 -17.11
CA THR A 38 21.83 17.09 -17.85
C THR A 38 21.72 16.78 -19.34
N ASP A 39 20.56 17.04 -19.96
CA ASP A 39 20.41 16.93 -21.42
C ASP A 39 21.21 18.04 -22.10
N GLN A 40 22.25 17.63 -22.81
CA GLN A 40 23.15 18.46 -23.61
C GLN A 40 23.41 17.72 -24.91
N PRO A 41 23.65 18.42 -26.04
CA PRO A 41 23.84 17.78 -27.34
C PRO A 41 24.94 16.70 -27.33
N GLU A 42 26.01 16.94 -26.57
CA GLU A 42 27.14 16.01 -26.39
C GLU A 42 26.76 14.72 -25.64
N ARG A 43 25.69 14.75 -24.84
CA ARG A 43 25.30 13.65 -23.94
C ARG A 43 24.14 12.84 -24.49
N ARG A 44 23.35 13.37 -25.41
CA ARG A 44 22.33 12.63 -26.18
C ARG A 44 22.83 11.31 -26.78
N PRO A 45 24.05 11.19 -27.35
CA PRO A 45 24.54 9.90 -27.82
C PRO A 45 24.80 8.88 -26.69
N LEU A 46 24.83 9.29 -25.43
CA LEU A 46 24.96 8.39 -24.28
C LEU A 46 23.66 7.64 -23.97
N ILE A 47 22.53 8.04 -24.56
CA ILE A 47 21.27 7.31 -24.43
C ILE A 47 21.46 5.85 -24.84
N HIS A 48 21.03 4.93 -23.98
CA HIS A 48 21.16 3.48 -24.15
C HIS A 48 22.61 2.94 -24.19
N ARG A 49 23.62 3.77 -23.98
CA ARG A 49 25.00 3.32 -23.79
C ARG A 49 25.21 2.86 -22.36
N TYR A 50 26.19 1.98 -22.19
CA TYR A 50 26.72 1.63 -20.88
C TYR A 50 27.79 2.65 -20.54
N ILE A 51 27.64 3.27 -19.37
CA ILE A 51 28.63 4.17 -18.80
C ILE A 51 29.08 3.60 -17.47
N GLU A 52 30.21 4.08 -17.00
CA GLU A 52 30.83 3.58 -15.79
C GLU A 52 30.42 4.44 -14.60
N VAL A 53 30.04 3.78 -13.51
CA VAL A 53 29.78 4.40 -12.22
C VAL A 53 30.93 4.04 -11.31
N ALA A 54 31.66 5.05 -10.84
CA ALA A 54 32.80 4.91 -9.96
C ALA A 54 32.39 5.37 -8.54
N GLU A 55 32.42 4.48 -7.56
CA GLU A 55 32.14 4.76 -6.15
C GLU A 55 33.42 4.71 -5.33
N TYR A 56 33.81 5.87 -4.81
CA TYR A 56 35.00 6.06 -4.01
C TYR A 56 34.75 5.60 -2.56
N PRO A 57 35.81 5.22 -1.81
CA PRO A 57 35.67 4.75 -0.43
C PRO A 57 35.09 5.79 0.54
N ASP A 58 35.12 7.08 0.18
CA ASP A 58 34.48 8.17 0.92
C ASP A 58 32.97 8.32 0.61
N GLY A 59 32.43 7.47 -0.28
CA GLY A 59 31.04 7.48 -0.71
C GLY A 59 30.72 8.51 -1.80
N ARG A 60 31.72 9.21 -2.36
CA ARG A 60 31.54 10.02 -3.56
C ARG A 60 31.31 9.11 -4.76
N ILE A 61 30.44 9.57 -5.65
CA ILE A 61 30.10 8.84 -6.86
C ILE A 61 30.44 9.72 -8.05
N GLU A 62 31.04 9.13 -9.08
CA GLU A 62 31.32 9.78 -10.35
C GLU A 62 30.76 8.96 -11.50
N LEU A 63 30.26 9.64 -12.53
CA LEU A 63 29.78 9.02 -13.73
C LEU A 63 30.78 9.26 -14.85
N TRP A 64 31.27 8.22 -15.49
CA TRP A 64 32.30 8.31 -16.52
C TRP A 64 31.77 7.78 -17.86
N ALA A 65 31.91 8.60 -18.90
CA ALA A 65 31.61 8.19 -20.27
C ALA A 65 32.70 8.70 -21.22
N ASP A 66 33.10 7.86 -22.18
CA ASP A 66 34.08 8.20 -23.21
C ASP A 66 35.39 8.80 -22.65
N GLY A 67 35.79 8.38 -21.43
CA GLY A 67 37.00 8.83 -20.76
C GLY A 67 36.88 10.17 -20.03
N ALA A 68 35.67 10.74 -19.91
CA ALA A 68 35.42 11.97 -19.18
C ALA A 68 34.36 11.80 -18.08
N SER A 69 34.53 12.55 -16.98
CA SER A 69 33.54 12.61 -15.91
C SER A 69 32.35 13.48 -16.32
N LEU A 70 31.14 13.00 -16.05
CA LEU A 70 29.88 13.63 -16.36
C LEU A 70 29.27 14.25 -15.10
N PRO A 71 28.91 15.54 -15.13
CA PRO A 71 28.16 16.13 -14.03
C PRO A 71 26.74 15.58 -14.00
N TYR A 72 26.28 15.27 -12.80
CA TYR A 72 24.99 14.67 -12.53
C TYR A 72 24.25 15.42 -11.41
N ALA A 73 22.93 15.27 -11.40
CA ALA A 73 22.07 15.63 -10.29
C ALA A 73 21.50 14.36 -9.67
N LEU A 74 21.47 14.30 -8.35
CA LEU A 74 20.88 13.18 -7.63
C LEU A 74 19.37 13.40 -7.51
N TYR A 75 18.59 12.51 -8.10
CA TYR A 75 17.15 12.51 -8.00
C TYR A 75 16.72 11.44 -6.99
N ASP A 76 16.40 11.87 -5.78
CA ASP A 76 15.88 10.97 -4.76
C ASP A 76 14.37 10.76 -4.96
N ARG A 77 13.99 9.55 -5.39
CA ARG A 77 12.57 9.14 -5.47
C ARG A 77 11.99 8.74 -4.13
N LEU A 78 12.82 8.63 -3.09
CA LEU A 78 12.36 8.57 -1.70
C LEU A 78 12.00 10.00 -1.24
N SER A 79 11.22 10.73 -2.04
CA SER A 79 10.45 11.85 -1.51
C SER A 79 9.71 11.32 -0.29
N GLU A 80 10.01 11.89 0.86
CA GLU A 80 9.48 11.57 2.19
C GLU A 80 8.17 10.80 2.10
N ILE A 81 8.26 9.47 2.10
CA ILE A 81 7.09 8.67 2.42
C ILE A 81 6.87 9.04 3.89
N ASN A 82 5.88 9.89 4.14
CA ASN A 82 5.29 10.07 5.46
C ASN A 82 4.75 8.69 5.84
N GLN A 83 5.63 7.84 6.39
CA GLN A 83 5.24 6.59 7.02
C GLN A 83 4.22 7.02 8.07
N GLY A 84 2.96 6.67 7.81
CA GLY A 84 1.80 7.32 8.40
C GLY A 84 1.96 7.54 9.89
N THR A 85 1.50 8.70 10.36
CA THR A 85 1.44 9.09 11.77
C THR A 85 1.10 7.86 12.61
N VAL A 86 1.94 7.53 13.59
CA VAL A 86 1.70 6.39 14.51
C VAL A 86 0.26 6.48 15.00
N VAL A 87 -0.58 5.57 14.49
CA VAL A 87 -2.00 5.57 14.82
C VAL A 87 -2.11 4.99 16.21
N GLU A 88 -2.67 5.77 17.14
CA GLU A 88 -2.97 5.27 18.48
C GLU A 88 -3.80 3.97 18.37
N ASN A 89 -3.51 2.99 19.21
CA ASN A 89 -4.14 1.66 19.20
C ASN A 89 -5.69 1.72 19.10
N LYS A 90 -6.30 2.75 19.70
CA LYS A 90 -7.74 3.04 19.65
C LYS A 90 -8.30 3.29 18.25
N ARG A 91 -7.51 3.92 17.37
CA ARG A 91 -7.91 4.24 15.99
C ARG A 91 -7.51 3.14 15.00
N LEU A 92 -6.51 2.32 15.35
CA LEU A 92 -6.06 1.19 14.53
C LEU A 92 -7.19 0.16 14.31
N GLY A 93 -7.97 -0.16 15.36
CA GLY A 93 -9.10 -1.08 15.25
C GLY A 93 -10.12 -0.63 14.19
N HIS A 94 -10.52 0.64 14.23
CA HIS A 94 -11.46 1.22 13.27
C HIS A 94 -10.89 1.22 11.84
N VAL A 95 -9.61 1.55 11.66
CA VAL A 95 -8.94 1.52 10.35
C VAL A 95 -8.87 0.09 9.78
N LEU A 96 -8.59 -0.90 10.62
CA LEU A 96 -8.60 -2.30 10.22
C LEU A 96 -10.01 -2.78 9.84
N GLU A 97 -11.05 -2.30 10.53
CA GLU A 97 -12.43 -2.60 10.19
C GLU A 97 -12.85 -2.02 8.83
N ILE A 98 -12.41 -0.79 8.52
CA ILE A 98 -12.57 -0.18 7.18
C ILE A 98 -11.85 -1.04 6.13
N ALA A 99 -10.60 -1.42 6.41
CA ALA A 99 -9.80 -2.22 5.48
C ALA A 99 -10.43 -3.60 5.22
N GLN A 100 -10.99 -4.24 6.25
CA GLN A 100 -11.68 -5.52 6.12
C GLN A 100 -12.93 -5.40 5.25
N ARG A 101 -13.74 -4.34 5.41
CA ARG A 101 -14.92 -4.10 4.56
C ARG A 101 -14.55 -3.92 3.09
N VAL A 102 -13.52 -3.13 2.80
CA VAL A 102 -13.05 -2.94 1.42
C VAL A 102 -12.45 -4.23 0.85
N GLN A 103 -11.76 -5.03 1.67
CA GLN A 103 -11.28 -6.35 1.25
C GLN A 103 -12.41 -7.35 0.99
N ALA A 104 -13.52 -7.29 1.74
CA ALA A 104 -14.69 -8.14 1.50
C ALA A 104 -15.37 -7.82 0.16
N GLN A 105 -15.31 -6.57 -0.29
CA GLN A 105 -15.76 -6.15 -1.63
C GLN A 105 -14.81 -6.57 -2.74
N ARG A 106 -13.62 -7.11 -2.43
CA ARG A 106 -12.60 -7.47 -3.42
C ARG A 106 -12.73 -8.91 -3.88
N GLU A 107 -12.66 -9.09 -5.20
CA GLU A 107 -12.67 -10.42 -5.80
C GLU A 107 -11.28 -11.02 -5.63
N ASN A 108 -11.20 -12.08 -4.82
CA ASN A 108 -9.96 -12.78 -4.52
C ASN A 108 -9.70 -13.95 -5.48
N ARG A 109 -10.37 -13.96 -6.64
CA ARG A 109 -10.24 -14.99 -7.64
C ARG A 109 -8.81 -15.01 -8.19
N ARG A 110 -8.20 -16.19 -8.16
CA ARG A 110 -6.89 -16.41 -8.75
C ARG A 110 -6.98 -16.23 -10.27
N ILE A 111 -6.08 -15.41 -10.83
CA ILE A 111 -5.97 -15.23 -12.28
C ILE A 111 -5.73 -16.61 -12.90
N LEU A 112 -6.69 -17.10 -13.70
CA LEU A 112 -6.64 -18.42 -14.34
C LEU A 112 -5.60 -18.50 -15.48
N ALA A 113 -5.04 -17.36 -15.89
CA ALA A 113 -4.01 -17.25 -16.93
C ALA A 113 -2.59 -17.58 -16.42
N THR A 114 -2.47 -18.42 -15.38
CA THR A 114 -1.17 -18.96 -14.98
C THR A 114 -0.95 -20.33 -15.62
N PRO A 115 0.23 -20.60 -16.22
CA PRO A 115 0.53 -21.92 -16.76
C PRO A 115 0.40 -22.99 -15.67
N SER A 116 -0.06 -24.18 -16.04
CA SER A 116 -0.18 -25.31 -15.11
C SER A 116 1.18 -25.58 -14.47
N ARG A 117 1.28 -25.39 -13.15
CA ARG A 117 2.50 -25.67 -12.38
C ARG A 117 2.67 -27.16 -12.07
N THR A 118 1.58 -27.90 -12.15
CA THR A 118 1.57 -29.35 -12.05
C THR A 118 1.84 -29.91 -13.45
N LEU A 119 3.04 -30.48 -13.66
CA LEU A 119 3.44 -31.22 -14.87
C LEU A 119 2.60 -32.51 -15.10
N THR A 120 1.40 -32.58 -14.52
CA THR A 120 0.51 -33.73 -14.46
C THR A 120 -0.41 -33.80 -15.69
N GLY A 121 -0.14 -33.03 -16.74
CA GLY A 121 -0.91 -33.04 -18.00
C GLY A 121 -2.37 -32.56 -17.87
N GLN A 122 -2.81 -32.15 -16.68
CA GLN A 122 -4.15 -31.63 -16.47
C GLN A 122 -4.27 -30.23 -17.09
N LYS A 123 -5.36 -30.00 -17.82
CA LYS A 123 -5.70 -28.67 -18.32
C LYS A 123 -5.81 -27.72 -17.11
N PRO A 124 -5.28 -26.48 -17.19
CA PRO A 124 -5.46 -25.48 -16.14
C PRO A 124 -6.93 -25.42 -15.74
N ARG A 125 -7.26 -25.30 -14.45
CA ARG A 125 -8.65 -25.23 -13.98
C ARG A 125 -9.39 -24.15 -14.76
N GLN A 126 -10.21 -24.55 -15.74
CA GLN A 126 -10.91 -23.63 -16.64
C GLN A 126 -12.23 -23.13 -16.06
N ARG A 127 -12.75 -23.81 -15.02
CA ARG A 127 -14.03 -23.42 -14.44
C ARG A 127 -13.89 -22.04 -13.83
N PRO A 128 -14.63 -21.03 -14.33
CA PRO A 128 -14.79 -19.80 -13.59
C PRO A 128 -15.47 -20.19 -12.28
N GLU A 129 -14.80 -20.01 -11.15
CA GLU A 129 -15.56 -19.70 -9.94
C GLU A 129 -16.43 -18.50 -10.32
N GLN A 130 -17.74 -18.70 -10.28
CA GLN A 130 -18.69 -17.63 -10.56
C GLN A 130 -18.33 -16.47 -9.62
N ALA A 131 -18.23 -15.26 -10.17
CA ALA A 131 -17.92 -14.08 -9.37
C ALA A 131 -18.88 -14.04 -8.18
N THR A 132 -18.35 -13.93 -6.96
CA THR A 132 -19.20 -13.76 -5.79
C THR A 132 -20.05 -12.51 -5.99
N PRO A 133 -21.40 -12.62 -5.91
CA PRO A 133 -22.28 -11.51 -6.25
C PRO A 133 -21.97 -10.29 -5.37
N GLY A 134 -21.78 -9.12 -6.00
CA GLY A 134 -21.45 -7.87 -5.31
C GLY A 134 -19.95 -7.56 -5.16
N THR A 135 -19.06 -8.40 -5.70
CA THR A 135 -17.61 -8.26 -5.55
C THR A 135 -16.96 -7.57 -6.76
N LYS A 136 -15.94 -6.73 -6.55
CA LYS A 136 -15.20 -5.96 -7.58
C LYS A 136 -13.78 -6.50 -7.79
N PRO A 137 -13.23 -6.48 -9.02
CA PRO A 137 -11.84 -6.83 -9.25
C PRO A 137 -10.89 -5.80 -8.64
N GLN A 138 -9.68 -6.24 -8.24
CA GLN A 138 -8.71 -5.38 -7.52
C GLN A 138 -8.44 -4.03 -8.20
N ARG A 139 -8.40 -3.98 -9.53
CA ARG A 139 -8.12 -2.75 -10.30
C ARG A 139 -9.29 -1.76 -10.34
N GLN A 140 -10.50 -2.21 -9.99
CA GLN A 140 -11.70 -1.38 -9.98
C GLN A 140 -12.06 -0.89 -8.56
N LEU A 141 -11.32 -1.33 -7.53
CA LEU A 141 -11.45 -0.75 -6.19
C LEU A 141 -10.91 0.68 -6.19
N ASN A 142 -11.74 1.62 -5.76
CA ASN A 142 -11.43 3.05 -5.84
C ASN A 142 -11.56 3.75 -4.48
N ALA A 143 -11.31 5.07 -4.48
CA ALA A 143 -11.43 5.89 -3.27
C ALA A 143 -12.88 6.05 -2.77
N GLU A 144 -13.88 5.87 -3.64
CA GLU A 144 -15.29 5.93 -3.28
C GLU A 144 -15.70 4.70 -2.47
N ASP A 145 -15.15 3.53 -2.79
CA ASP A 145 -15.34 2.30 -2.01
C ASP A 145 -14.82 2.45 -0.58
N LEU A 146 -13.67 3.13 -0.42
CA LEU A 146 -13.11 3.48 0.88
C LEU A 146 -14.02 4.48 1.63
N ARG A 147 -14.51 5.53 0.96
CA ARG A 147 -15.43 6.51 1.55
C ARG A 147 -16.72 5.84 2.02
N ARG A 148 -17.32 4.99 1.18
CA ARG A 148 -18.52 4.23 1.53
C ARG A 148 -18.29 3.33 2.75
N ALA A 149 -17.16 2.63 2.81
CA ALA A 149 -16.84 1.79 3.96
C ALA A 149 -16.68 2.62 5.25
N ILE A 150 -16.15 3.84 5.16
CA ILE A 150 -16.08 4.79 6.29
C ILE A 150 -17.48 5.25 6.70
N ASP A 151 -18.33 5.62 5.73
CA ASP A 151 -19.69 6.12 5.99
C ASP A 151 -20.59 5.03 6.60
N GLU A 152 -20.49 3.79 6.13
CA GLU A 152 -21.20 2.63 6.69
C GLU A 152 -20.76 2.30 8.12
N LEU A 153 -19.50 2.60 8.47
CA LEU A 153 -18.96 2.44 9.82
C LEU A 153 -19.32 3.60 10.75
N ALA A 154 -19.49 4.80 10.20
CA ALA A 154 -19.86 6.00 10.94
C ALA A 154 -21.36 6.05 11.28
N GLN A 155 -22.20 5.30 10.56
CA GLN A 155 -23.64 5.21 10.85
C GLN A 155 -23.90 4.28 12.05
N PRO A 156 -24.62 4.72 13.10
CA PRO A 156 -25.05 3.83 14.16
C PRO A 156 -26.04 2.79 13.57
N PRO A 157 -26.05 1.54 14.07
CA PRO A 157 -27.04 0.56 13.64
C PRO A 157 -28.42 1.08 14.04
N HIS A 158 -29.26 1.46 13.08
CA HIS A 158 -30.66 1.82 13.34
C HIS A 158 -31.42 0.57 13.79
N PRO A 159 -32.18 0.61 14.91
CA PRO A 159 -33.36 -0.22 15.07
C PRO A 159 -34.58 0.69 14.89
N VAL A 160 -35.28 0.59 13.77
CA VAL A 160 -36.63 1.19 13.65
C VAL A 160 -37.56 0.17 13.02
N ASP A 161 -37.82 -0.92 13.74
CA ASP A 161 -39.08 -1.62 13.58
C ASP A 161 -40.13 -0.89 14.43
N THR A 162 -40.75 0.13 13.85
CA THR A 162 -42.00 0.68 14.38
C THR A 162 -43.12 -0.32 14.10
N LEU A 163 -43.51 -1.11 15.11
CA LEU A 163 -44.80 -1.78 15.12
C LEU A 163 -45.92 -0.78 15.48
N PRO A 164 -47.06 -0.79 14.76
CA PRO A 164 -48.17 0.12 15.03
C PRO A 164 -48.92 -0.26 16.32
N PRO A 165 -49.62 0.68 16.98
CA PRO A 165 -50.37 0.39 18.19
C PRO A 165 -51.66 -0.38 17.83
N GLN A 166 -51.70 -1.67 18.17
CA GLN A 166 -52.92 -2.47 18.12
C GLN A 166 -53.69 -2.26 19.43
N ALA A 167 -54.75 -1.44 19.37
CA ALA A 167 -55.77 -1.39 20.41
C ALA A 167 -56.86 -2.43 20.12
N SER A 168 -57.07 -3.39 21.02
CA SER A 168 -58.32 -4.15 21.25
C SER A 168 -58.11 -4.99 22.51
N SER A 169 -58.59 -4.56 23.68
CA SER A 169 -59.91 -4.92 24.22
C SER A 169 -60.26 -6.41 24.00
N THR A 170 -60.24 -7.22 25.07
CA THR A 170 -61.41 -7.97 25.59
C THR A 170 -61.04 -8.68 26.90
N ALA A 171 -62.01 -8.70 27.82
CA ALA A 171 -62.01 -9.13 29.22
C ALA A 171 -61.45 -10.53 29.53
N LEU A 172 -60.92 -10.73 30.75
CA LEU A 172 -61.68 -11.33 31.86
C LEU A 172 -60.94 -11.22 33.20
N ARG A 173 -61.61 -10.55 34.14
CA ARG A 173 -61.28 -10.37 35.55
C ARG A 173 -61.39 -11.70 36.31
N LYS A 174 -60.33 -12.14 36.98
CA LYS A 174 -60.42 -13.00 38.18
C LYS A 174 -59.76 -12.29 39.37
N GLN A 175 -60.51 -12.25 40.47
CA GLN A 175 -60.31 -11.46 41.69
C GLN A 175 -59.26 -12.08 42.64
N PRO A 176 -58.75 -11.31 43.63
CA PRO A 176 -57.52 -11.61 44.37
C PRO A 176 -57.75 -12.47 45.62
N GLY A 177 -56.81 -13.38 45.90
CA GLY A 177 -56.71 -14.12 47.16
C GLY A 177 -55.95 -13.32 48.23
N LYS A 178 -56.57 -13.19 49.41
CA LYS A 178 -56.14 -12.32 50.54
C LYS A 178 -54.96 -12.86 51.37
N ARG A 179 -54.03 -11.93 51.65
CA ARG A 179 -53.32 -11.59 52.92
C ARG A 179 -52.75 -12.69 53.83
N ARG A 180 -51.53 -12.42 54.34
CA ARG A 180 -51.30 -12.16 55.79
C ARG A 180 -50.08 -11.28 56.05
N LYS A 181 -50.23 -10.34 57.00
CA LYS A 181 -49.23 -9.39 57.52
C LYS A 181 -48.62 -9.93 58.81
N ARG A 182 -47.33 -9.64 59.08
CA ARG A 182 -46.76 -9.36 60.43
C ARG A 182 -45.61 -8.37 60.22
N ILE A 183 -45.79 -7.08 60.51
CA ILE A 183 -45.65 -6.35 61.80
C ILE A 183 -44.20 -6.33 62.33
N LYS A 184 -43.64 -5.11 62.20
CA LYS A 184 -42.63 -4.36 62.95
C LYS A 184 -42.01 -4.98 64.21
N THR A 185 -40.71 -4.75 64.35
CA THR A 185 -40.08 -4.32 65.59
C THR A 185 -39.23 -3.07 65.33
N SER A 186 -39.21 -2.19 66.31
CA SER A 186 -38.56 -0.87 66.35
C SER A 186 -37.84 -0.72 67.70
N LEU A 187 -37.06 0.36 67.82
CA LEU A 187 -36.35 0.89 69.00
C LEU A 187 -35.06 0.11 69.34
N HIS A 188 -33.97 0.72 69.78
CA HIS A 188 -33.70 2.10 70.21
C HIS A 188 -32.26 2.48 69.91
#